data_AF-A0A661D1N4-F1
#
_entry.id   AF-A0A661D1N4-F1
#
_cell.length_a   1.000
_cell.length_b   1.000
_cell.length_c   1.000
_cell.angle_alpha   90.00
_cell.angle_beta   90.00
_cell.angle_gamma   90.00
#
_symmetry.space_group_name_H-M   'P 1'
#
loop_
_entity.id
_entity.type
_entity.pdbx_description
1 polymer ?
#
loop_
_entity_poly.entity_id
_entity_poly.type
_entity_poly.pdbx_seq_one_letter_code
_entity_poly.pdbx_strand_id
1 'polypeptide(L)'
;MSQFLWIEDFENNPQAATENVFGSILQNAKIPETKEAIKAFLKSPKYRVLIELTFWDGWQFIHEPQQLSQVDYILLDIDLDVLGDDDEEDDRLLDILKLYEYQPSEDKGQDTQSYIAATQNLKKVAGYQLYVELVMKLGFPAEHILFCSNHGNEMRKIQEAFTTAKMQLPQIISKKEKTALADWITDKRDNAYMVLRRGIIEGCQRISSLIEEHPEFIQFGEFVKQENGAAVREVTVKDMQAYLETLQNGLPLRELQEDKQRFYKLFLRTLTHEWDSADPRLQKEDKVNFTFGWIMKHARNWATHTTVLDNLAAQDVAFLFVVAMRAMFKLGTAPQAYESYLLSLFEENPDLEIKKIPLAATYSQAKRVLLKEKRAADALYFDHMLKNMVNHNIEYDYVTGLFQIFWHGLAPARLATDRQGRVSHEGVIFVYKYSFDISHGFGQADKKGFLFKLARRIYNRSFVI
;
A
#
# COMPACT_ATOMS: atom_id res chain seq x y z
N MET A 1 6.72 -0.66 3.84
CA MET A 1 6.48 -0.64 5.27
C MET A 1 5.83 0.69 5.55
N SER A 2 4.96 0.75 6.56
CA SER A 2 4.31 2.01 6.95
C SER A 2 5.35 3.10 7.21
N GLN A 3 4.98 4.36 6.99
CA GLN A 3 5.86 5.51 7.17
C GLN A 3 5.64 6.13 8.55
N PHE A 4 6.72 6.24 9.32
CA PHE A 4 6.68 6.83 10.65
C PHE A 4 7.19 8.27 10.61
N LEU A 5 6.61 9.12 11.45
CA LEU A 5 7.22 10.37 11.90
C LEU A 5 7.65 10.17 13.35
N TRP A 6 8.91 10.46 13.65
CA TRP A 6 9.43 10.43 15.01
C TRP A 6 9.86 11.84 15.41
N ILE A 7 9.21 12.40 16.43
CA ILE A 7 9.55 13.72 16.95
C ILE A 7 10.29 13.53 18.27
N GLU A 8 11.57 13.89 18.28
CA GLU A 8 12.53 13.50 19.31
C GLU A 8 13.74 14.43 19.31
N ASP A 9 14.08 14.98 20.48
CA ASP A 9 15.24 15.89 20.62
C ASP A 9 16.58 15.17 20.83
N PHE A 10 16.54 13.84 21.05
CA PHE A 10 17.67 12.93 21.24
C PHE A 10 18.57 13.20 22.45
N GLU A 11 18.28 14.24 23.25
CA GLU A 11 19.16 14.79 24.26
C GLU A 11 20.66 14.68 23.87
N ASN A 12 21.44 13.92 24.64
CA ASN A 12 22.89 13.76 24.49
C ASN A 12 23.33 12.45 23.80
N ASN A 13 22.40 11.55 23.43
CA ASN A 13 22.77 10.25 22.86
C ASN A 13 21.80 9.76 21.77
N PRO A 14 21.88 10.35 20.56
CA PRO A 14 20.96 10.04 19.47
C PRO A 14 21.08 8.58 18.99
N GLN A 15 22.29 8.01 19.06
CA GLN A 15 22.53 6.62 18.67
C GLN A 15 21.81 5.64 19.59
N ALA A 16 21.95 5.79 20.92
CA ALA A 16 21.30 4.92 21.88
C ALA A 16 19.78 5.05 21.84
N ALA A 17 19.25 6.27 21.69
CA ALA A 17 17.82 6.48 21.50
C ALA A 17 17.31 5.76 20.25
N THR A 18 18.00 5.92 19.12
CA THR A 18 17.65 5.26 17.85
C THR A 18 17.66 3.74 17.98
N GLU A 19 18.68 3.16 18.62
CA GLU A 19 18.75 1.72 18.87
C GLU A 19 17.64 1.23 19.80
N ASN A 20 17.32 2.00 20.85
CA ASN A 20 16.27 1.63 21.81
C ASN A 20 14.87 1.63 21.17
N VAL A 21 14.61 2.58 20.26
CA VAL A 21 13.30 2.70 19.60
C VAL A 21 13.23 1.78 18.38
N PHE A 22 14.19 1.84 17.46
CA PHE A 22 14.12 1.17 16.17
C PHE A 22 15.05 -0.05 16.02
N GLY A 23 15.79 -0.46 17.06
CA GLY A 23 16.76 -1.56 16.98
C GLY A 23 16.22 -2.84 16.35
N SER A 24 14.94 -3.18 16.61
CA SER A 24 14.26 -4.36 16.04
C SER A 24 14.21 -4.35 14.51
N ILE A 25 14.08 -3.18 13.89
CA ILE A 25 13.98 -3.03 12.43
C ILE A 25 15.34 -2.71 11.78
N LEU A 26 16.33 -2.30 12.58
CA LEU A 26 17.66 -1.94 12.09
C LEU A 26 18.58 -3.15 11.85
N GLN A 27 18.28 -4.31 12.47
CA GLN A 27 18.99 -5.58 12.22
C GLN A 27 20.52 -5.47 12.31
N ASN A 28 21.04 -4.79 13.35
CA ASN A 28 22.46 -4.51 13.56
C ASN A 28 23.12 -3.58 12.52
N ALA A 29 22.34 -2.78 11.79
CA ALA A 29 22.92 -1.74 10.95
C ALA A 29 23.72 -0.74 11.78
N LYS A 30 24.84 -0.25 11.24
CA LYS A 30 25.65 0.78 11.90
C LYS A 30 24.86 2.10 11.92
N ILE A 31 24.38 2.49 13.10
CA ILE A 31 23.71 3.77 13.32
C ILE A 31 24.75 4.91 13.29
N PRO A 32 24.51 6.00 12.54
CA PRO A 32 25.38 7.18 12.56
C PRO A 32 25.43 7.87 13.93
N GLU A 33 26.41 8.74 14.14
CA GLU A 33 26.63 9.41 15.44
C GLU A 33 25.92 10.77 15.56
N THR A 34 25.67 11.48 14.44
CA THR A 34 25.04 12.82 14.46
C THR A 34 23.54 12.75 14.19
N LYS A 35 22.78 13.73 14.70
CA LYS A 35 21.31 13.81 14.54
C LYS A 35 20.91 13.88 13.06
N GLU A 36 21.63 14.66 12.25
CA GLU A 36 21.36 14.87 10.82
C GLU A 36 21.66 13.60 10.01
N ALA A 37 22.75 12.90 10.34
CA ALA A 37 23.11 11.65 9.70
C ALA A 37 22.10 10.54 10.04
N ILE A 38 21.59 10.51 11.28
CA ILE A 38 20.51 9.61 11.68
C ILE A 38 19.22 9.93 10.92
N LYS A 39 18.81 11.21 10.82
CA LYS A 39 17.65 11.65 10.04
C LYS A 39 17.73 11.18 8.58
N ALA A 40 18.88 11.36 7.93
CA ALA A 40 19.09 10.90 6.56
C ALA A 40 19.08 9.36 6.44
N PHE A 41 19.73 8.66 7.38
CA PHE A 41 19.80 7.20 7.42
C PHE A 41 18.40 6.57 7.55
N LEU A 42 17.61 7.05 8.51
CA LEU A 42 16.26 6.57 8.81
C LEU A 42 15.22 6.96 7.76
N LYS A 43 15.40 8.10 7.07
CA LYS A 43 14.54 8.50 5.94
C LYS A 43 14.64 7.58 4.72
N SER A 44 15.70 6.76 4.63
CA SER A 44 15.92 5.89 3.47
C SER A 44 14.71 4.98 3.15
N PRO A 45 14.54 4.55 1.89
CA PRO A 45 13.43 3.66 1.49
C PRO A 45 13.36 2.35 2.28
N LYS A 46 14.48 1.94 2.91
CA LYS A 46 14.56 0.76 3.76
C LYS A 46 13.83 0.98 5.09
N TYR A 47 14.02 2.13 5.76
CA TYR A 47 13.50 2.34 7.12
C TYR A 47 12.23 3.19 7.17
N ARG A 48 12.11 4.19 6.28
CA ARG A 48 10.92 5.05 6.12
C ARG A 48 10.47 5.72 7.42
N VAL A 49 11.43 6.27 8.15
CA VAL A 49 11.18 7.06 9.36
C VAL A 49 11.63 8.49 9.08
N LEU A 50 10.68 9.42 9.12
CA LEU A 50 10.93 10.85 9.13
C LEU A 50 11.22 11.28 10.57
N ILE A 51 12.09 12.27 10.76
CA ILE A 51 12.49 12.72 12.10
C ILE A 51 12.42 14.23 12.17
N GLU A 52 11.78 14.76 13.19
CA GLU A 52 11.87 16.17 13.56
C GLU A 52 12.44 16.29 14.98
N LEU A 53 13.32 17.28 15.17
CA LEU A 53 14.22 17.33 16.34
C LEU A 53 13.73 18.27 17.45
N THR A 54 12.74 19.10 17.14
CA THR A 54 12.22 20.12 18.04
C THR A 54 10.70 20.12 17.99
N PHE A 55 10.07 20.73 18.98
CA PHE A 55 8.65 21.03 18.95
C PHE A 55 8.29 21.83 17.71
N TRP A 56 9.06 22.87 17.39
CA TRP A 56 8.73 23.79 16.32
C TRP A 56 8.82 23.14 14.93
N ASP A 57 9.89 22.38 14.66
CA ASP A 57 10.01 21.57 13.44
C ASP A 57 8.85 20.59 13.31
N GLY A 58 8.53 19.90 14.40
CA GLY A 58 7.40 18.98 14.47
C GLY A 58 6.07 19.68 14.19
N TRP A 59 5.86 20.87 14.75
CA TRP A 59 4.65 21.67 14.57
C TRP A 59 4.51 22.13 13.11
N GLN A 60 5.59 22.63 12.51
CA GLN A 60 5.60 23.03 11.10
C GLN A 60 5.32 21.85 10.18
N PHE A 61 5.96 20.70 10.45
CA PHE A 61 5.76 19.48 9.68
C PHE A 61 4.29 19.04 9.65
N ILE A 62 3.63 18.98 10.81
CA ILE A 62 2.23 18.49 10.89
C ILE A 62 1.23 19.49 10.29
N HIS A 63 1.56 20.79 10.25
CA HIS A 63 0.72 21.82 9.65
C HIS A 63 0.89 21.96 8.13
N GLU A 64 1.83 21.24 7.52
CA GLU A 64 1.96 21.14 6.08
C GLU A 64 1.19 19.90 5.57
N PRO A 65 0.01 20.06 4.94
CA PRO A 65 -0.86 18.92 4.58
C PRO A 65 -0.15 17.90 3.68
N GLN A 66 0.74 18.37 2.80
CA GLN A 66 1.50 17.50 1.91
C GLN A 66 2.49 16.62 2.69
N GLN A 67 3.08 17.12 3.77
CA GLN A 67 3.99 16.36 4.62
C GLN A 67 3.22 15.40 5.52
N LEU A 68 2.18 15.87 6.21
CA LEU A 68 1.38 15.02 7.09
C LEU A 68 0.73 13.85 6.34
N SER A 69 0.28 14.04 5.10
CA SER A 69 -0.28 12.96 4.26
C SER A 69 0.71 11.81 3.99
N GLN A 70 2.01 12.05 4.16
CA GLN A 70 3.07 11.05 4.00
C GLN A 70 3.26 10.17 5.24
N VAL A 71 2.62 10.52 6.36
CA VAL A 71 2.79 9.84 7.64
C VAL A 71 1.64 8.88 7.88
N ASP A 72 1.97 7.66 8.29
CA ASP A 72 0.99 6.64 8.69
C ASP A 72 0.90 6.56 10.23
N TYR A 73 2.03 6.68 10.92
CA TYR A 73 2.15 6.60 12.38
C TYR A 73 3.11 7.64 12.93
N ILE A 74 2.89 8.07 14.18
CA ILE A 74 3.72 9.08 14.84
C ILE A 74 4.25 8.52 16.17
N LEU A 75 5.54 8.69 16.42
CA LEU A 75 6.15 8.53 17.73
C LEU A 75 6.49 9.92 18.27
N LEU A 76 6.02 10.22 19.48
CA LEU A 76 6.25 11.50 20.14
C LEU A 76 7.00 11.29 21.44
N ASP A 77 8.10 12.01 21.64
CA ASP A 77 8.54 12.27 23.01
C ASP A 77 7.61 13.27 23.70
N ILE A 78 7.53 13.24 25.02
CA ILE A 78 6.69 14.15 25.81
C ILE A 78 7.41 15.49 25.97
N ASP A 79 8.68 15.42 26.34
CA ASP A 79 9.56 16.56 26.48
C ASP A 79 10.40 16.74 25.22
N LEU A 80 10.36 17.96 24.68
CA LEU A 80 11.06 18.32 23.47
C LEU A 80 11.62 19.73 23.64
N ASP A 81 12.84 19.94 23.16
CA ASP A 81 13.34 21.28 22.91
C ASP A 81 12.37 22.06 22.00
N VAL A 82 12.10 23.32 22.35
CA VAL A 82 11.08 24.12 21.67
C VAL A 82 11.55 24.57 20.29
N LEU A 83 12.80 25.01 20.21
CA LEU A 83 13.48 25.55 19.03
C LEU A 83 14.91 24.96 18.98
N GLY A 84 15.46 24.86 17.77
CA GLY A 84 16.87 24.56 17.56
C GLY A 84 17.75 25.79 17.79
N ASP A 85 19.06 25.57 17.92
CA ASP A 85 20.03 26.64 18.22
C ASP A 85 20.11 27.72 17.11
N ASP A 86 19.72 27.38 15.88
CA ASP A 86 19.80 28.25 14.70
C ASP A 86 18.43 28.76 14.20
N ASP A 87 17.33 28.46 14.91
CA ASP A 87 15.99 28.81 14.46
C ASP A 87 15.61 30.26 14.80
N GLU A 88 15.00 30.95 13.83
CA GLU A 88 14.45 32.29 14.03
C GLU A 88 13.08 32.23 14.72
N GLU A 89 12.81 33.24 15.57
CA GLU A 89 11.51 33.39 16.23
C GLU A 89 10.40 33.65 15.19
N ASP A 90 9.35 32.83 15.24
CA ASP A 90 8.16 32.94 14.38
C ASP A 90 6.96 33.44 15.20
N ASP A 91 6.20 34.39 14.65
CA ASP A 91 5.01 34.96 15.32
C ASP A 91 4.01 33.89 15.79
N ARG A 92 3.88 32.79 15.04
CA ARG A 92 2.97 31.68 15.39
C ARG A 92 3.48 30.91 16.61
N LEU A 93 4.79 30.77 16.78
CA LEU A 93 5.37 30.18 17.98
C LEU A 93 5.11 31.08 19.19
N LEU A 94 5.25 32.40 19.04
CA LEU A 94 4.92 33.35 20.11
C LEU A 94 3.46 33.24 20.54
N ASP A 95 2.54 33.04 19.59
CA ASP A 95 1.12 32.80 19.89
C ASP A 95 0.88 31.51 20.69
N ILE A 96 1.63 30.44 20.40
CA ILE A 96 1.60 29.22 21.20
C ILE A 96 2.15 29.50 22.60
N LEU A 97 3.28 30.20 22.71
CA LEU A 97 3.91 30.52 24.00
C LEU A 97 3.02 31.37 24.91
N LYS A 98 2.10 32.18 24.37
CA LYS A 98 1.08 32.89 25.17
C LYS A 98 0.18 31.94 25.96
N LEU A 99 -0.08 30.72 25.45
CA LEU A 99 -0.80 29.68 26.19
C LEU A 99 -0.01 29.16 27.41
N TYR A 100 1.31 29.38 27.39
CA TYR A 100 2.27 28.96 28.40
C TYR A 100 2.81 30.15 29.21
N GLU A 101 2.00 31.20 29.34
CA GLU A 101 2.25 32.38 30.17
C GLU A 101 3.31 33.35 29.63
N TYR A 102 3.60 33.31 28.32
CA TYR A 102 4.40 34.36 27.69
C TYR A 102 3.64 35.70 27.69
N GLN A 103 4.25 36.73 28.27
CA GLN A 103 3.74 38.09 28.36
C GLN A 103 4.76 39.04 27.74
N PRO A 104 4.58 39.41 26.45
CA PRO A 104 5.52 40.30 25.77
C PRO A 104 5.60 41.65 26.48
N SER A 105 6.80 42.19 26.61
CA SER A 105 7.08 43.44 27.33
C SER A 105 7.99 44.38 26.53
N GLU A 106 7.79 45.69 26.67
CA GLU A 106 8.72 46.69 26.13
C GLU A 106 10.07 46.67 26.88
N ASP A 107 10.09 46.19 28.12
CA ASP A 107 11.31 45.93 28.87
C ASP A 107 11.92 44.61 28.40
N LYS A 108 12.99 44.71 27.58
CA LYS A 108 13.74 43.56 27.04
C LYS A 108 14.12 42.52 28.10
N GLY A 109 14.43 42.95 29.33
CA GLY A 109 14.81 42.04 30.40
C GLY A 109 13.63 41.20 30.89
N GLN A 110 12.47 41.84 31.06
CA GLN A 110 11.23 41.16 31.45
C GLN A 110 10.69 40.27 30.33
N ASP A 111 10.75 40.76 29.09
CA ASP A 111 10.35 40.04 27.89
C ASP A 111 11.15 38.73 27.75
N THR A 112 12.49 38.83 27.81
CA THR A 112 13.39 37.66 27.75
C THR A 112 13.10 36.66 28.87
N GLN A 113 12.86 37.14 30.11
CA GLN A 113 12.55 36.25 31.23
C GLN A 113 11.20 35.54 31.05
N SER A 114 10.18 36.26 30.59
CA SER A 114 8.86 35.69 30.32
C SER A 114 8.93 34.67 29.18
N TYR A 115 9.67 34.98 28.11
CA TYR A 115 9.91 34.07 26.99
C TYR A 115 10.60 32.78 27.45
N ILE A 116 11.71 32.88 28.18
CA ILE A 116 12.43 31.71 28.69
C ILE A 116 11.53 30.87 29.60
N ALA A 117 10.75 31.50 30.49
CA ALA A 117 9.85 30.79 31.38
C ALA A 117 8.75 30.03 30.60
N ALA A 118 8.12 30.68 29.62
CA ALA A 118 7.10 30.06 28.78
C ALA A 118 7.66 28.91 27.94
N THR A 119 8.85 29.09 27.36
CA THR A 119 9.57 28.05 26.62
C THR A 119 9.89 26.84 27.50
N GLN A 120 10.34 27.05 28.74
CA GLN A 120 10.58 25.95 29.69
C GLN A 120 9.29 25.26 30.15
N ASN A 121 8.17 25.97 30.17
CA ASN A 121 6.86 25.38 30.47
C ASN A 121 6.36 24.54 29.30
N LEU A 122 6.46 25.05 28.06
CA LEU A 122 6.12 24.32 26.85
C LEU A 122 6.99 23.07 26.69
N LYS A 123 8.32 23.17 26.89
CA LYS A 123 9.26 22.04 26.76
C LYS A 123 8.79 20.79 27.51
N LYS A 124 8.23 20.95 28.72
CA LYS A 124 7.78 19.83 29.57
C LYS A 124 6.56 19.06 29.03
N VAL A 125 5.81 19.68 28.13
CA VAL A 125 4.55 19.15 27.58
C VAL A 125 4.47 19.29 26.05
N ALA A 126 5.59 19.53 25.39
CA ALA A 126 5.66 19.85 23.97
C ALA A 126 5.06 18.74 23.10
N GLY A 127 5.38 17.48 23.38
CA GLY A 127 4.77 16.34 22.71
C GLY A 127 3.26 16.25 22.90
N TYR A 128 2.78 16.63 24.09
CA TYR A 128 1.35 16.68 24.36
C TYR A 128 0.66 17.79 23.58
N GLN A 129 1.28 18.98 23.47
CA GLN A 129 0.77 20.05 22.61
C GLN A 129 0.65 19.56 21.16
N LEU A 130 1.68 18.90 20.62
CA LEU A 130 1.65 18.34 19.26
C LEU A 130 0.52 17.30 19.09
N TYR A 131 0.31 16.45 20.09
CA TYR A 131 -0.81 15.50 20.08
C TYR A 131 -2.18 16.21 20.03
N VAL A 132 -2.37 17.27 20.80
CA VAL A 132 -3.61 18.06 20.77
C VAL A 132 -3.83 18.67 19.38
N GLU A 133 -2.80 19.24 18.77
CA GLU A 133 -2.87 19.75 17.39
C GLU A 133 -3.26 18.63 16.40
N LEU A 134 -2.53 17.51 16.43
CA LEU A 134 -2.74 16.36 15.56
C LEU A 134 -4.16 15.81 15.65
N VAL A 135 -4.64 15.51 16.86
CA VAL A 135 -5.91 14.82 17.05
C VAL A 135 -7.09 15.78 16.98
N MET A 136 -7.02 16.94 17.66
CA MET A 136 -8.16 17.83 17.80
C MET A 136 -8.34 18.79 16.64
N LYS A 137 -7.24 19.25 16.03
CA LYS A 137 -7.32 20.23 14.92
C LYS A 137 -7.16 19.56 13.56
N LEU A 138 -6.22 18.62 13.43
CA LEU A 138 -5.86 18.00 12.15
C LEU A 138 -6.59 16.68 11.89
N GLY A 139 -7.27 16.11 12.90
CA GLY A 139 -8.04 14.87 12.76
C GLY A 139 -7.19 13.63 12.51
N PHE A 140 -5.92 13.63 12.91
CA PHE A 140 -5.04 12.47 12.81
C PHE A 140 -5.51 11.38 13.80
N PRO A 141 -5.53 10.09 13.41
CA PRO A 141 -6.03 9.03 14.28
C PRO A 141 -5.19 8.90 15.55
N ALA A 142 -5.81 9.05 16.71
CA ALA A 142 -5.13 8.97 18.01
C ALA A 142 -4.46 7.59 18.22
N GLU A 143 -5.07 6.52 17.71
CA GLU A 143 -4.55 5.16 17.74
C GLU A 143 -3.27 4.94 16.90
N HIS A 144 -2.92 5.92 16.05
CA HIS A 144 -1.70 5.91 15.26
C HIS A 144 -0.55 6.70 15.89
N ILE A 145 -0.77 7.27 17.08
CA ILE A 145 0.23 8.05 17.81
C ILE A 145 0.66 7.25 19.05
N LEU A 146 1.97 7.09 19.21
CA LEU A 146 2.59 6.50 20.38
C LEU A 146 3.43 7.54 21.10
N PHE A 147 3.17 7.75 22.39
CA PHE A 147 4.13 8.46 23.24
C PHE A 147 5.23 7.52 23.69
N CYS A 148 6.47 7.96 23.53
CA CYS A 148 7.67 7.20 23.86
C CYS A 148 8.57 8.06 24.75
N SER A 149 8.40 7.99 26.08
CA SER A 149 9.10 8.88 27.01
C SER A 149 9.62 8.16 28.26
N ASN A 150 10.66 8.73 28.88
CA ASN A 150 11.20 8.29 30.17
C ASN A 150 10.74 9.16 31.36
N HIS A 151 9.94 10.20 31.12
CA HIS A 151 9.61 11.23 32.11
C HIS A 151 8.34 10.89 32.92
N GLY A 152 8.48 9.95 33.86
CA GLY A 152 7.36 9.39 34.63
C GLY A 152 6.53 10.39 35.45
N ASN A 153 7.10 11.52 35.88
CA ASN A 153 6.36 12.55 36.64
C ASN A 153 5.43 13.38 35.75
N GLU A 154 5.89 13.84 34.59
CA GLU A 154 5.04 14.60 33.65
C GLU A 154 3.97 13.69 33.04
N MET A 155 4.31 12.41 32.82
CA MET A 155 3.34 11.40 32.39
C MET A 155 2.13 11.29 33.34
N ARG A 156 2.35 11.39 34.66
CA ARG A 156 1.25 11.30 35.64
C ARG A 156 0.31 12.50 35.57
N LYS A 157 0.85 13.72 35.42
CA LYS A 157 0.03 14.93 35.26
C LYS A 157 -0.79 14.89 33.97
N ILE A 158 -0.18 14.42 32.88
CA ILE A 158 -0.88 14.24 31.60
C ILE A 158 -2.02 13.23 31.77
N GLN A 159 -1.78 12.09 32.41
CA GLN A 159 -2.81 11.09 32.70
C GLN A 159 -3.98 11.66 33.51
N GLU A 160 -3.68 12.45 34.54
CA GLU A 160 -4.69 13.13 35.35
C GLU A 160 -5.50 14.13 34.52
N ALA A 161 -4.87 14.88 33.61
CA ALA A 161 -5.54 15.82 32.72
C ALA A 161 -6.53 15.11 31.77
N PHE A 162 -6.12 14.02 31.12
CA PHE A 162 -7.01 13.22 30.26
C PHE A 162 -8.18 12.63 31.03
N THR A 163 -7.89 12.08 32.22
CA THR A 163 -8.91 11.49 33.08
C THR A 163 -9.94 12.55 33.50
N THR A 164 -9.46 13.74 33.89
CA THR A 164 -10.32 14.88 34.27
C THR A 164 -11.15 15.37 33.09
N ALA A 165 -10.55 15.43 31.90
CA ALA A 165 -11.23 15.78 30.65
C ALA A 165 -12.15 14.68 30.11
N LYS A 166 -12.18 13.50 30.76
CA LYS A 166 -12.91 12.29 30.31
C LYS A 166 -12.53 11.87 28.88
N MET A 167 -11.28 12.10 28.52
CA MET A 167 -10.72 11.70 27.24
C MET A 167 -10.01 10.36 27.37
N GLN A 168 -10.01 9.59 26.28
CA GLN A 168 -9.20 8.37 26.22
C GLN A 168 -7.72 8.76 26.23
N LEU A 169 -6.96 8.14 27.13
CA LEU A 169 -5.52 8.35 27.21
C LEU A 169 -4.86 7.80 25.92
N PRO A 170 -3.90 8.53 25.32
CA PRO A 170 -3.08 7.99 24.25
C PRO A 170 -2.29 6.78 24.73
N GLN A 171 -1.83 5.96 23.79
CA GLN A 171 -0.92 4.87 24.12
C GLN A 171 0.44 5.47 24.51
N ILE A 172 0.96 5.00 25.65
CA ILE A 172 2.25 5.44 26.18
C ILE A 172 3.07 4.20 26.49
N ILE A 173 4.29 4.13 25.95
CA ILE A 173 5.25 3.06 26.22
C ILE A 173 6.56 3.71 26.65
N SER A 174 7.16 3.26 27.75
CA SER A 174 8.46 3.80 28.15
C SER A 174 9.57 3.33 27.20
N LYS A 175 10.58 4.18 26.94
CA LYS A 175 11.79 3.78 26.19
C LYS A 175 12.55 2.60 26.86
N LYS A 176 12.28 2.31 28.14
CA LYS A 176 12.81 1.14 28.86
C LYS A 176 12.10 -0.17 28.52
N GLU A 177 10.87 -0.12 28.04
CA GLU A 177 10.03 -1.27 27.68
C GLU A 177 10.33 -1.72 26.24
N LYS A 178 11.61 -2.04 25.98
CA LYS A 178 12.14 -2.31 24.64
C LYS A 178 11.33 -3.34 23.85
N THR A 179 10.86 -4.40 24.51
CA THR A 179 10.06 -5.44 23.87
C THR A 179 8.70 -4.91 23.42
N ALA A 180 7.97 -4.21 24.28
CA ALA A 180 6.65 -3.66 23.94
C ALA A 180 6.75 -2.60 22.82
N LEU A 181 7.79 -1.78 22.84
CA LEU A 181 8.06 -0.79 21.80
C LEU A 181 8.42 -1.46 20.46
N ALA A 182 9.30 -2.46 20.49
CA ALA A 182 9.67 -3.25 19.32
C ALA A 182 8.46 -3.97 18.71
N ASP A 183 7.61 -4.56 19.53
CA ASP A 183 6.39 -5.25 19.10
C ASP A 183 5.42 -4.25 18.45
N TRP A 184 5.22 -3.07 19.05
CA TRP A 184 4.36 -2.04 18.49
C TRP A 184 4.88 -1.54 17.13
N ILE A 185 6.18 -1.23 17.03
CA ILE A 185 6.78 -0.77 15.77
C ILE A 185 6.65 -1.85 14.69
N THR A 186 6.96 -3.11 15.00
CA THR A 186 6.83 -4.21 14.05
C THR A 186 5.37 -4.39 13.60
N ASP A 187 4.40 -4.42 14.53
CA ASP A 187 2.97 -4.52 14.23
C ASP A 187 2.50 -3.40 13.29
N LYS A 188 2.86 -2.14 13.59
CA LYS A 188 2.47 -0.98 12.77
C LYS A 188 3.19 -0.95 11.43
N ARG A 189 4.45 -1.35 11.39
CA ARG A 189 5.29 -1.38 10.19
C ARG A 189 4.79 -2.40 9.16
N ASP A 190 4.35 -3.55 9.65
CA ASP A 190 3.93 -4.70 8.86
C ASP A 190 2.40 -4.79 8.71
N ASN A 191 1.66 -3.78 9.20
CA ASN A 191 0.22 -3.69 8.98
C ASN A 191 -0.10 -3.69 7.47
N ALA A 192 -0.73 -4.78 7.02
CA ALA A 192 -1.01 -5.01 5.60
C ALA A 192 -1.91 -3.94 4.96
N TYR A 193 -2.85 -3.35 5.73
CA TYR A 193 -3.71 -2.28 5.23
C TYR A 193 -2.92 -1.00 4.96
N MET A 194 -2.07 -0.58 5.91
CA MET A 194 -1.21 0.59 5.72
C MET A 194 -0.20 0.37 4.61
N VAL A 195 0.31 -0.86 4.49
CA VAL A 195 1.18 -1.24 3.38
C VAL A 195 0.52 -1.02 2.02
N LEU A 196 -0.69 -1.55 1.87
CA LEU A 196 -1.50 -1.37 0.67
C LEU A 196 -1.76 0.12 0.41
N ARG A 197 -2.27 0.84 1.40
CA ARG A 197 -2.62 2.27 1.30
C ARG A 197 -1.44 3.11 0.82
N ARG A 198 -0.29 2.98 1.48
CA ARG A 198 0.90 3.75 1.13
C ARG A 198 1.43 3.39 -0.26
N GLY A 199 1.43 2.11 -0.63
CA GLY A 199 1.85 1.68 -1.96
C GLY A 199 0.94 2.22 -3.08
N ILE A 200 -0.37 2.33 -2.84
CA ILE A 200 -1.31 2.98 -3.78
C ILE A 200 -1.00 4.47 -3.90
N ILE A 201 -0.87 5.19 -2.77
CA ILE A 201 -0.58 6.63 -2.77
C ILE A 201 0.69 6.94 -3.56
N GLU A 202 1.77 6.23 -3.27
CA GLU A 202 3.06 6.41 -3.96
C GLU A 202 2.98 6.05 -5.44
N GLY A 203 2.26 4.97 -5.78
CA GLY A 203 2.04 4.58 -7.16
C GLY A 203 1.29 5.65 -7.93
N CYS A 204 0.19 6.16 -7.38
CA CYS A 204 -0.61 7.22 -7.98
C CYS A 204 0.20 8.52 -8.17
N GLN A 205 0.91 8.98 -7.14
CA GLN A 205 1.74 10.18 -7.22
C GLN A 205 2.85 10.03 -8.26
N ARG A 206 3.59 8.91 -8.23
CA ARG A 206 4.68 8.65 -9.17
C ARG A 206 4.19 8.63 -10.62
N ILE A 207 3.07 7.94 -10.88
CA ILE A 207 2.51 7.84 -12.23
C ILE A 207 1.92 9.19 -12.66
N SER A 208 1.27 9.92 -11.77
CA SER A 208 0.72 11.25 -12.06
C SER A 208 1.79 12.22 -12.53
N SER A 209 2.93 12.31 -11.83
CA SER A 209 4.07 13.13 -12.26
C SER A 209 4.68 12.61 -13.57
N LEU A 210 4.72 11.28 -13.75
CA LEU A 210 5.26 10.67 -14.95
C LEU A 210 4.48 11.04 -16.21
N ILE A 211 3.14 10.97 -16.16
CA ILE A 211 2.29 11.26 -17.33
C ILE A 211 2.10 12.76 -17.59
N GLU A 212 2.38 13.59 -16.58
CA GLU A 212 2.43 15.05 -16.73
C GLU A 212 3.60 15.45 -17.63
N GLU A 213 4.78 14.86 -17.38
CA GLU A 213 5.99 15.10 -18.18
C GLU A 213 5.98 14.30 -19.49
N HIS A 214 5.39 13.10 -19.49
CA HIS A 214 5.41 12.12 -20.59
C HIS A 214 4.03 11.53 -20.91
N PRO A 215 3.13 12.30 -21.56
CA PRO A 215 1.78 11.84 -21.92
C PRO A 215 1.74 10.53 -22.71
N GLU A 216 2.77 10.25 -23.52
CA GLU A 216 2.92 9.03 -24.33
C GLU A 216 3.03 7.73 -23.51
N PHE A 217 3.24 7.84 -22.19
CA PHE A 217 3.26 6.70 -21.29
C PHE A 217 1.86 6.25 -20.87
N ILE A 218 0.81 6.98 -21.23
CA ILE A 218 -0.57 6.49 -21.13
C ILE A 218 -0.81 5.50 -22.28
N GLN A 219 -1.08 4.24 -21.96
CA GLN A 219 -1.38 3.20 -22.96
C GLN A 219 -2.79 2.63 -22.85
N PHE A 220 -3.57 3.06 -21.84
CA PHE A 220 -4.95 2.59 -21.66
C PHE A 220 -5.84 2.82 -22.89
N GLY A 221 -5.58 3.88 -23.67
CA GLY A 221 -6.27 4.16 -24.92
C GLY A 221 -6.23 3.00 -25.92
N GLU A 222 -5.22 2.14 -25.86
CA GLU A 222 -5.10 0.97 -26.74
C GLU A 222 -6.05 -0.18 -26.38
N PHE A 223 -6.74 -0.09 -25.24
CA PHE A 223 -7.83 -1.00 -24.85
C PHE A 223 -9.22 -0.43 -25.17
N VAL A 224 -9.33 0.85 -25.50
CA VAL A 224 -10.64 1.50 -25.68
C VAL A 224 -11.28 1.02 -26.98
N LYS A 225 -12.54 0.58 -26.90
CA LYS A 225 -13.33 0.16 -28.06
C LYS A 225 -13.44 1.28 -29.09
N GLN A 226 -13.53 0.87 -30.35
CA GLN A 226 -13.83 1.77 -31.46
C GLN A 226 -15.26 1.54 -31.95
N GLU A 227 -16.01 2.63 -32.15
CA GLU A 227 -17.32 2.66 -32.80
C GLU A 227 -17.25 3.59 -34.01
N ASN A 228 -17.70 3.11 -35.17
CA ASN A 228 -17.67 3.86 -36.44
C ASN A 228 -16.27 4.41 -36.82
N GLY A 229 -15.20 3.69 -36.46
CA GLY A 229 -13.81 4.08 -36.78
C GLY A 229 -13.20 5.13 -35.84
N ALA A 230 -13.91 5.56 -34.78
CA ALA A 230 -13.40 6.44 -33.74
C ALA A 230 -13.43 5.73 -32.38
N ALA A 231 -12.51 6.09 -31.48
CA ALA A 231 -12.56 5.62 -30.10
C ALA A 231 -13.86 6.11 -29.43
N VAL A 232 -14.53 5.22 -28.68
CA VAL A 232 -15.77 5.57 -27.96
C VAL A 232 -15.52 6.65 -26.90
N ARG A 233 -14.28 6.78 -26.44
CA ARG A 233 -13.82 7.82 -25.53
C ARG A 233 -12.36 8.17 -25.80
N GLU A 234 -12.01 9.44 -25.66
CA GLU A 234 -10.63 9.91 -25.62
C GLU A 234 -10.05 9.75 -24.21
N VAL A 235 -8.82 9.22 -24.11
CA VAL A 235 -8.10 9.09 -22.85
C VAL A 235 -7.08 10.21 -22.76
N THR A 236 -7.32 11.19 -21.88
CA THR A 236 -6.45 12.36 -21.72
C THR A 236 -5.58 12.25 -20.47
N VAL A 237 -4.50 13.04 -20.42
CA VAL A 237 -3.66 13.18 -19.19
C VAL A 237 -4.51 13.63 -18.01
N LYS A 238 -5.38 14.61 -18.22
CA LYS A 238 -6.26 15.16 -17.17
C LYS A 238 -7.20 14.09 -16.61
N ASP A 239 -7.79 13.26 -17.47
CA ASP A 239 -8.67 12.16 -17.05
C ASP A 239 -7.91 11.15 -16.18
N MET A 240 -6.68 10.80 -16.59
CA MET A 240 -5.85 9.83 -15.87
C MET A 240 -5.30 10.41 -14.56
N GLN A 241 -4.94 11.69 -14.50
CA GLN A 241 -4.56 12.35 -13.25
C GLN A 241 -5.73 12.39 -12.26
N ALA A 242 -6.93 12.76 -12.69
CA ALA A 242 -8.13 12.75 -11.84
C ALA A 242 -8.48 11.33 -11.34
N TYR A 243 -8.31 10.32 -12.20
CA TYR A 243 -8.46 8.92 -11.83
C TYR A 243 -7.44 8.50 -10.75
N LEU A 244 -6.16 8.82 -10.93
CA LEU A 244 -5.10 8.49 -9.98
C LEU A 244 -5.29 9.23 -8.64
N GLU A 245 -5.70 10.50 -8.67
CA GLU A 245 -6.03 11.28 -7.47
C GLU A 245 -7.20 10.67 -6.70
N THR A 246 -8.22 10.19 -7.41
CA THR A 246 -9.35 9.50 -6.78
C THR A 246 -8.90 8.20 -6.11
N LEU A 247 -8.03 7.42 -6.75
CA LEU A 247 -7.48 6.20 -6.18
C LEU A 247 -6.58 6.45 -4.97
N GLN A 248 -5.74 7.50 -5.03
CA GLN A 248 -4.87 7.91 -3.93
C GLN A 248 -5.66 8.14 -2.63
N ASN A 249 -6.88 8.66 -2.75
CA ASN A 249 -7.77 8.95 -1.63
C ASN A 249 -8.76 7.82 -1.31
N GLY A 250 -8.71 6.71 -2.05
CA GLY A 250 -9.71 5.64 -1.95
C GLY A 250 -9.61 4.76 -0.70
N LEU A 251 -8.52 4.84 0.07
CA LEU A 251 -8.33 4.13 1.33
C LEU A 251 -8.06 5.13 2.48
N PRO A 252 -8.95 5.23 3.48
CA PRO A 252 -8.78 6.17 4.59
C PRO A 252 -7.55 5.85 5.44
N LEU A 253 -6.97 6.87 6.07
CA LEU A 253 -5.86 6.69 7.00
C LEU A 253 -6.27 5.84 8.21
N ARG A 254 -7.48 6.05 8.73
CA ARG A 254 -8.01 5.24 9.83
C ARG A 254 -8.50 3.87 9.31
N GLU A 255 -7.87 2.80 9.76
CA GLU A 255 -8.36 1.44 9.49
C GLU A 255 -9.56 1.15 10.39
N LEU A 256 -10.77 1.15 9.83
CA LEU A 256 -11.97 0.71 10.53
C LEU A 256 -12.10 -0.82 10.37
N GLN A 257 -11.75 -1.58 11.41
CA GLN A 257 -11.71 -3.04 11.35
C GLN A 257 -13.03 -3.67 10.87
N GLU A 258 -14.18 -3.13 11.29
CA GLU A 258 -15.50 -3.64 10.91
C GLU A 258 -15.89 -3.30 9.46
N ASP A 259 -15.25 -2.30 8.83
CA ASP A 259 -15.62 -1.76 7.51
C ASP A 259 -14.52 -1.93 6.44
N LYS A 260 -13.40 -2.59 6.77
CA LYS A 260 -12.26 -2.77 5.85
C LYS A 260 -12.65 -3.34 4.49
N GLN A 261 -13.52 -4.35 4.48
CA GLN A 261 -14.00 -4.98 3.25
C GLN A 261 -14.82 -4.01 2.39
N ARG A 262 -15.60 -3.12 3.02
CA ARG A 262 -16.35 -2.08 2.32
C ARG A 262 -15.41 -1.11 1.61
N PHE A 263 -14.32 -0.69 2.26
CA PHE A 263 -13.33 0.18 1.62
C PHE A 263 -12.62 -0.50 0.47
N TYR A 264 -12.23 -1.77 0.61
CA TYR A 264 -11.63 -2.54 -0.49
C TYR A 264 -12.59 -2.69 -1.67
N LYS A 265 -13.86 -2.97 -1.41
CA LYS A 265 -14.89 -3.07 -2.46
C LYS A 265 -15.12 -1.74 -3.17
N LEU A 266 -15.19 -0.62 -2.43
CA LEU A 266 -15.32 0.72 -3.02
C LEU A 266 -14.09 1.08 -3.84
N PHE A 267 -12.90 0.88 -3.29
CA PHE A 267 -11.64 1.11 -3.99
C PHE A 267 -11.57 0.30 -5.29
N LEU A 268 -11.92 -1.00 -5.24
CA LEU A 268 -11.87 -1.86 -6.41
C LEU A 268 -12.87 -1.43 -7.49
N ARG A 269 -14.07 -0.99 -7.11
CA ARG A 269 -15.04 -0.43 -8.07
C ARG A 269 -14.48 0.80 -8.77
N THR A 270 -13.81 1.68 -8.03
CA THR A 270 -13.13 2.84 -8.61
C THR A 270 -11.98 2.40 -9.53
N LEU A 271 -11.11 1.50 -9.08
CA LEU A 271 -9.96 0.95 -9.84
C LEU A 271 -10.39 0.29 -11.15
N THR A 272 -11.56 -0.36 -11.17
CA THR A 272 -12.03 -1.12 -12.31
C THR A 272 -12.98 -0.34 -13.22
N HIS A 273 -13.39 0.87 -12.83
CA HIS A 273 -14.40 1.66 -13.54
C HIS A 273 -14.04 1.89 -15.01
N GLU A 274 -12.80 2.32 -15.26
CA GLU A 274 -12.30 2.61 -16.62
C GLU A 274 -12.39 1.39 -17.55
N TRP A 275 -12.33 0.18 -17.00
CA TRP A 275 -12.32 -1.07 -17.76
C TRP A 275 -13.70 -1.47 -18.33
N ASP A 276 -14.76 -0.69 -18.11
CA ASP A 276 -16.05 -0.94 -18.76
C ASP A 276 -15.98 -0.75 -20.28
N SER A 277 -15.37 0.35 -20.72
CA SER A 277 -15.17 0.69 -22.13
C SER A 277 -14.04 -0.12 -22.80
N ALA A 278 -13.24 -0.84 -22.00
CA ALA A 278 -12.10 -1.63 -22.47
C ALA A 278 -12.49 -2.96 -23.14
N ASP A 279 -11.72 -3.35 -24.16
CA ASP A 279 -11.71 -4.68 -24.79
C ASP A 279 -10.28 -5.24 -24.85
N PRO A 280 -9.93 -6.21 -23.98
CA PRO A 280 -8.59 -6.82 -23.95
C PRO A 280 -8.15 -7.45 -25.27
N ARG A 281 -9.08 -7.83 -26.16
CA ARG A 281 -8.77 -8.45 -27.46
C ARG A 281 -8.00 -7.52 -28.40
N LEU A 282 -8.06 -6.21 -28.18
CA LEU A 282 -7.30 -5.22 -28.94
C LEU A 282 -5.78 -5.36 -28.70
N GLN A 283 -5.38 -5.99 -27.59
CA GLN A 283 -3.98 -6.16 -27.18
C GLN A 283 -3.43 -7.56 -27.46
N LYS A 284 -4.06 -8.36 -28.33
CA LYS A 284 -3.71 -9.77 -28.58
C LYS A 284 -2.24 -10.06 -28.90
N GLU A 285 -1.52 -9.09 -29.49
CA GLU A 285 -0.12 -9.23 -29.88
C GLU A 285 0.83 -9.04 -28.68
N ASP A 286 0.44 -8.22 -27.70
CA ASP A 286 1.14 -8.10 -26.42
C ASP A 286 0.48 -9.04 -25.40
N LYS A 287 1.06 -10.23 -25.24
CA LYS A 287 0.52 -11.25 -24.32
C LYS A 287 0.41 -10.77 -22.88
N VAL A 288 1.28 -9.87 -22.42
CA VAL A 288 1.26 -9.36 -21.04
C VAL A 288 0.08 -8.42 -20.88
N ASN A 289 -0.03 -7.41 -21.74
CA ASN A 289 -1.16 -6.47 -21.72
C ASN A 289 -2.50 -7.15 -21.99
N PHE A 290 -2.55 -8.12 -22.92
CA PHE A 290 -3.72 -8.97 -23.14
C PHE A 290 -4.16 -9.68 -21.86
N THR A 291 -3.21 -10.31 -21.15
CA THR A 291 -3.49 -11.05 -19.91
C THR A 291 -3.94 -10.11 -18.79
N PHE A 292 -3.24 -8.99 -18.59
CA PHE A 292 -3.60 -7.99 -17.59
C PHE A 292 -4.96 -7.36 -17.87
N GLY A 293 -5.26 -7.07 -19.14
CA GLY A 293 -6.57 -6.58 -19.55
C GLY A 293 -7.69 -7.56 -19.22
N TRP A 294 -7.50 -8.86 -19.42
CA TRP A 294 -8.49 -9.85 -19.02
C TRP A 294 -8.68 -9.93 -17.51
N ILE A 295 -7.60 -9.91 -16.72
CA ILE A 295 -7.69 -9.85 -15.25
C ILE A 295 -8.55 -8.66 -14.83
N MET A 296 -8.28 -7.47 -15.37
CA MET A 296 -9.02 -6.26 -15.02
C MET A 296 -10.47 -6.28 -15.53
N LYS A 297 -10.72 -6.85 -16.72
CA LYS A 297 -12.09 -7.01 -17.24
C LYS A 297 -12.93 -7.96 -16.37
N HIS A 298 -12.32 -9.03 -15.88
CA HIS A 298 -12.96 -9.93 -14.92
C HIS A 298 -13.23 -9.24 -13.58
N ALA A 299 -12.22 -8.57 -13.02
CA ALA A 299 -12.36 -7.82 -11.78
C ALA A 299 -13.50 -6.78 -11.88
N ARG A 300 -13.58 -6.02 -12.98
CA ARG A 300 -14.67 -5.06 -13.25
C ARG A 300 -16.05 -5.72 -13.22
N ASN A 301 -16.21 -6.80 -13.99
CA ASN A 301 -17.50 -7.47 -14.11
C ASN A 301 -17.95 -8.04 -12.75
N TRP A 302 -17.02 -8.62 -12.00
CA TRP A 302 -17.33 -9.27 -10.72
C TRP A 302 -17.55 -8.24 -9.60
N ALA A 303 -16.75 -7.17 -9.51
CA ALA A 303 -16.95 -6.10 -8.53
C ALA A 303 -18.29 -5.35 -8.70
N THR A 304 -18.84 -5.36 -9.92
CA THR A 304 -20.11 -4.70 -10.24
C THR A 304 -21.32 -5.62 -10.06
N HIS A 305 -21.21 -6.88 -10.47
CA HIS A 305 -22.38 -7.76 -10.65
C HIS A 305 -22.43 -8.98 -9.73
N THR A 306 -21.41 -9.22 -8.90
CA THR A 306 -21.35 -10.39 -8.01
C THR A 306 -20.83 -10.04 -6.62
N THR A 307 -20.82 -11.03 -5.72
CA THR A 307 -20.24 -10.95 -4.36
C THR A 307 -18.86 -11.61 -4.28
N VAL A 308 -18.32 -12.04 -5.42
CA VAL A 308 -17.06 -12.81 -5.51
C VAL A 308 -15.88 -12.07 -4.90
N LEU A 309 -15.89 -10.74 -4.99
CA LEU A 309 -14.81 -9.85 -4.55
C LEU A 309 -15.21 -9.08 -3.28
N ASP A 310 -16.14 -9.61 -2.48
CA ASP A 310 -16.59 -8.96 -1.24
C ASP A 310 -15.65 -9.20 -0.05
N ASN A 311 -14.86 -10.27 -0.11
CA ASN A 311 -13.91 -10.65 0.95
C ASN A 311 -12.50 -10.68 0.38
N LEU A 312 -11.87 -9.51 0.24
CA LEU A 312 -10.51 -9.36 -0.25
C LEU A 312 -9.53 -9.15 0.90
N ALA A 313 -8.34 -9.74 0.76
CA ALA A 313 -7.20 -9.36 1.56
C ALA A 313 -6.44 -8.19 0.92
N ALA A 314 -5.57 -7.54 1.69
CA ALA A 314 -4.76 -6.42 1.20
C ALA A 314 -3.91 -6.80 -0.03
N GLN A 315 -3.37 -8.03 -0.04
CA GLN A 315 -2.60 -8.57 -1.15
C GLN A 315 -3.43 -8.70 -2.43
N ASP A 316 -4.72 -9.07 -2.34
CA ASP A 316 -5.58 -9.23 -3.52
C ASP A 316 -5.84 -7.87 -4.18
N VAL A 317 -6.08 -6.82 -3.38
CA VAL A 317 -6.22 -5.44 -3.86
C VAL A 317 -4.90 -4.92 -4.45
N ALA A 318 -3.77 -5.21 -3.80
CA ALA A 318 -2.44 -4.84 -4.28
C ALA A 318 -2.13 -5.45 -5.65
N PHE A 319 -2.47 -6.73 -5.86
CA PHE A 319 -2.31 -7.40 -7.15
C PHE A 319 -3.12 -6.69 -8.25
N LEU A 320 -4.41 -6.44 -7.99
CA LEU A 320 -5.27 -5.76 -8.96
C LEU A 320 -4.79 -4.35 -9.27
N PHE A 321 -4.35 -3.60 -8.26
CA PHE A 321 -3.78 -2.26 -8.46
C PHE A 321 -2.53 -2.32 -9.35
N VAL A 322 -1.56 -3.19 -9.03
CA VAL A 322 -0.32 -3.33 -9.81
C VAL A 322 -0.60 -3.76 -11.25
N VAL A 323 -1.50 -4.72 -11.46
CA VAL A 323 -1.92 -5.18 -12.79
C VAL A 323 -2.58 -4.04 -13.56
N ALA A 324 -3.48 -3.29 -12.93
CA ALA A 324 -4.14 -2.14 -13.54
C ALA A 324 -3.12 -1.08 -13.96
N MET A 325 -2.23 -0.67 -13.07
CA MET A 325 -1.23 0.36 -13.35
C MET A 325 -0.31 -0.06 -14.51
N ARG A 326 0.13 -1.32 -14.53
CA ARG A 326 0.96 -1.86 -15.63
C ARG A 326 0.24 -1.96 -16.96
N ALA A 327 -1.06 -2.22 -16.95
CA ALA A 327 -1.84 -2.27 -18.18
C ALA A 327 -2.22 -0.87 -18.67
N MET A 328 -2.45 0.10 -17.77
CA MET A 328 -2.85 1.46 -18.12
C MET A 328 -1.66 2.36 -18.50
N PHE A 329 -0.46 2.09 -17.96
CA PHE A 329 0.72 2.95 -18.12
C PHE A 329 2.00 2.18 -18.48
N LYS A 330 2.86 2.80 -19.29
CA LYS A 330 4.18 2.26 -19.70
C LYS A 330 5.23 2.52 -18.62
N LEU A 331 5.47 1.54 -17.74
CA LEU A 331 6.34 1.68 -16.55
C LEU A 331 7.72 0.99 -16.68
N GLY A 332 8.24 0.80 -17.90
CA GLY A 332 9.49 0.09 -18.16
C GLY A 332 9.45 -1.39 -17.80
N THR A 333 10.58 -2.11 -17.82
CA THR A 333 10.62 -3.56 -17.49
C THR A 333 10.97 -3.83 -16.03
N ALA A 334 11.66 -2.91 -15.36
CA ALA A 334 12.03 -3.05 -13.96
C ALA A 334 10.82 -2.77 -13.04
N PRO A 335 10.74 -3.43 -11.86
CA PRO A 335 9.75 -3.10 -10.85
C PRO A 335 9.96 -1.67 -10.35
N GLN A 336 8.87 -0.91 -10.24
CA GLN A 336 8.84 0.39 -9.60
C GLN A 336 8.98 0.23 -8.07
N ALA A 337 9.34 1.32 -7.37
CA ALA A 337 9.50 1.30 -5.92
C ALA A 337 8.20 0.91 -5.19
N TYR A 338 7.08 1.53 -5.58
CA TYR A 338 5.76 1.24 -5.00
C TYR A 338 5.30 -0.20 -5.29
N GLU A 339 5.66 -0.77 -6.45
CA GLU A 339 5.33 -2.16 -6.78
C GLU A 339 6.12 -3.14 -5.91
N SER A 340 7.43 -2.89 -5.75
CA SER A 340 8.27 -3.70 -4.86
C SER A 340 7.73 -3.69 -3.44
N TYR A 341 7.17 -2.56 -3.05
CA TYR A 341 6.55 -2.40 -1.76
C TYR A 341 5.21 -3.16 -1.67
N LEU A 342 4.27 -2.97 -2.60
CA LEU A 342 3.01 -3.71 -2.63
C LEU A 342 3.21 -5.23 -2.72
N LEU A 343 4.23 -5.67 -3.46
CA LEU A 343 4.59 -7.08 -3.56
C LEU A 343 5.15 -7.67 -2.25
N SER A 344 5.55 -6.84 -1.27
CA SER A 344 5.96 -7.33 0.05
C SER A 344 4.81 -7.90 0.88
N LEU A 345 3.55 -7.61 0.50
CA LEU A 345 2.36 -8.24 1.09
C LEU A 345 2.26 -9.75 0.81
N PHE A 346 3.03 -10.24 -0.15
CA PHE A 346 3.06 -11.64 -0.54
C PHE A 346 4.31 -12.32 0.00
N GLU A 347 4.14 -13.55 0.44
CA GLU A 347 5.26 -14.47 0.64
C GLU A 347 5.96 -14.72 -0.72
N GLU A 348 7.28 -14.58 -0.74
CA GLU A 348 8.06 -14.80 -1.94
C GLU A 348 8.40 -16.29 -2.09
N ASN A 349 8.23 -16.84 -3.29
CA ASN A 349 8.86 -18.11 -3.66
C ASN A 349 10.22 -17.82 -4.31
N PRO A 350 11.34 -17.99 -3.60
CA PRO A 350 12.63 -17.61 -4.14
C PRO A 350 13.13 -18.55 -5.24
N ASP A 351 12.76 -19.82 -5.16
CA ASP A 351 13.24 -20.92 -5.99
C ASP A 351 12.19 -21.32 -7.04
N LEU A 352 11.49 -20.33 -7.61
CA LEU A 352 10.42 -20.58 -8.57
C LEU A 352 10.96 -21.35 -9.80
N GLU A 353 10.63 -22.64 -9.84
CA GLU A 353 10.96 -23.52 -10.95
C GLU A 353 9.83 -23.53 -11.99
N ILE A 354 10.03 -22.81 -13.11
CA ILE A 354 9.02 -22.67 -14.17
C ILE A 354 8.47 -24.01 -14.67
N LYS A 355 9.33 -25.05 -14.77
CA LYS A 355 8.94 -26.39 -15.24
C LYS A 355 8.01 -27.13 -14.26
N LYS A 356 7.96 -26.71 -13.00
CA LYS A 356 7.13 -27.31 -11.94
C LYS A 356 5.81 -26.56 -11.71
N ILE A 357 5.52 -25.50 -12.48
CA ILE A 357 4.25 -24.76 -12.33
C ILE A 357 3.07 -25.70 -12.68
N PRO A 358 2.09 -25.87 -11.79
CA PRO A 358 1.03 -26.87 -11.94
C PRO A 358 -0.12 -26.39 -12.87
N LEU A 359 0.20 -25.91 -14.08
CA LEU A 359 -0.78 -25.43 -15.06
C LEU A 359 -1.77 -26.54 -15.45
N ALA A 360 -1.27 -27.73 -15.78
CA ALA A 360 -2.14 -28.84 -16.18
C ALA A 360 -3.11 -29.26 -15.06
N ALA A 361 -2.66 -29.25 -13.81
CA ALA A 361 -3.48 -29.62 -12.66
C ALA A 361 -4.59 -28.59 -12.41
N THR A 362 -4.25 -27.29 -12.36
CA THR A 362 -5.23 -26.21 -12.13
C THR A 362 -6.22 -26.08 -13.28
N TYR A 363 -5.76 -26.17 -14.53
CA TYR A 363 -6.64 -26.20 -15.69
C TYR A 363 -7.62 -27.37 -15.65
N SER A 364 -7.12 -28.58 -15.35
CA SER A 364 -7.95 -29.78 -15.26
C SER A 364 -8.94 -29.71 -14.09
N GLN A 365 -8.58 -29.06 -12.98
CA GLN A 365 -9.48 -28.83 -11.86
C GLN A 365 -10.63 -27.90 -12.28
N ALA A 366 -10.33 -26.71 -12.83
CA ALA A 366 -11.35 -25.78 -13.30
C ALA A 366 -12.26 -26.43 -14.36
N LYS A 367 -11.67 -27.15 -15.32
CA LYS A 367 -12.42 -27.89 -16.35
C LYS A 367 -13.36 -28.94 -15.76
N ARG A 368 -12.90 -29.72 -14.77
CA ARG A 368 -13.75 -30.71 -14.08
C ARG A 368 -14.90 -30.06 -13.33
N VAL A 369 -14.66 -28.93 -12.65
CA VAL A 369 -15.71 -28.18 -11.95
C VAL A 369 -16.75 -27.68 -12.94
N LEU A 370 -16.32 -27.05 -14.04
CA LEU A 370 -17.20 -26.57 -15.10
C LEU A 370 -18.03 -27.70 -15.74
N LEU A 371 -17.41 -28.83 -16.07
CA LEU A 371 -18.07 -29.95 -16.76
C LEU A 371 -19.03 -30.76 -15.87
N LYS A 372 -18.87 -30.72 -14.54
CA LYS A 372 -19.87 -31.28 -13.62
C LYS A 372 -21.21 -30.56 -13.73
N GLU A 373 -21.18 -29.27 -14.04
CA GLU A 373 -22.36 -28.43 -14.18
C GLU A 373 -22.83 -28.39 -15.63
N LYS A 374 -23.80 -29.25 -15.97
CA LYS A 374 -24.33 -29.44 -17.34
C LYS A 374 -24.88 -28.16 -18.00
N ARG A 375 -25.07 -27.08 -17.24
CA ARG A 375 -25.61 -25.80 -17.72
C ARG A 375 -24.53 -24.88 -18.30
N ALA A 376 -23.28 -25.01 -17.88
CA ALA A 376 -22.22 -24.09 -18.28
C ALA A 376 -21.50 -24.58 -19.53
N ALA A 377 -21.31 -23.69 -20.51
CA ALA A 377 -20.58 -24.01 -21.73
C ALA A 377 -19.09 -24.24 -21.44
N ASP A 378 -18.50 -25.25 -22.08
CA ASP A 378 -17.05 -25.48 -22.03
C ASP A 378 -16.28 -24.35 -22.74
N ALA A 379 -15.03 -24.13 -22.34
CA ALA A 379 -14.13 -23.20 -22.98
C ALA A 379 -12.69 -23.74 -23.03
N LEU A 380 -11.92 -23.32 -24.04
CA LEU A 380 -10.49 -23.64 -24.14
C LEU A 380 -9.66 -22.73 -23.24
N TYR A 381 -9.94 -21.42 -23.22
CA TYR A 381 -9.21 -20.44 -22.43
C TYR A 381 -9.69 -20.43 -20.98
N PHE A 382 -8.74 -20.27 -20.05
CA PHE A 382 -9.00 -20.39 -18.62
C PHE A 382 -9.91 -19.27 -18.09
N ASP A 383 -9.68 -18.03 -18.51
CA ASP A 383 -10.50 -16.87 -18.17
C ASP A 383 -11.96 -17.04 -18.64
N HIS A 384 -12.17 -17.59 -19.85
CA HIS A 384 -13.51 -17.93 -20.34
C HIS A 384 -14.18 -19.04 -19.51
N MET A 385 -13.42 -20.04 -19.04
CA MET A 385 -13.97 -21.04 -18.12
C MET A 385 -14.44 -20.37 -16.83
N LEU A 386 -13.62 -19.50 -16.22
CA LEU A 386 -14.01 -18.74 -15.02
C LEU A 386 -15.25 -17.88 -15.28
N LYS A 387 -15.31 -17.18 -16.42
CA LYS A 387 -16.48 -16.40 -16.83
C LYS A 387 -17.75 -17.24 -16.83
N ASN A 388 -17.68 -18.42 -17.45
CA ASN A 388 -18.81 -19.31 -17.58
C ASN A 388 -19.23 -19.86 -16.21
N MET A 389 -18.28 -20.17 -15.33
CA MET A 389 -18.56 -20.59 -13.96
C MET A 389 -19.27 -19.50 -13.15
N VAL A 390 -18.79 -18.25 -13.18
CA VAL A 390 -19.43 -17.12 -12.48
C VAL A 390 -20.86 -16.89 -12.98
N ASN A 391 -21.07 -16.87 -14.30
CA ASN A 391 -22.39 -16.62 -14.89
C ASN A 391 -23.43 -17.70 -14.53
N HIS A 392 -22.99 -18.88 -14.11
CA HIS A 392 -23.86 -19.97 -13.68
C HIS A 392 -23.83 -20.20 -12.16
N ASN A 393 -23.26 -19.26 -11.39
CA ASN A 393 -23.14 -19.32 -9.92
C ASN A 393 -22.48 -20.61 -9.42
N ILE A 394 -21.49 -21.12 -10.15
CA ILE A 394 -20.73 -22.30 -9.75
C ILE A 394 -19.82 -21.91 -8.58
N GLU A 395 -19.71 -22.75 -7.55
CA GLU A 395 -18.79 -22.49 -6.44
C GLU A 395 -17.34 -22.72 -6.89
N TYR A 396 -16.50 -21.68 -6.76
CA TYR A 396 -15.09 -21.71 -7.11
C TYR A 396 -14.36 -20.61 -6.33
N ASP A 397 -13.08 -20.80 -6.01
CA ASP A 397 -12.24 -19.70 -5.50
C ASP A 397 -11.81 -18.81 -6.66
N TYR A 398 -12.68 -17.87 -6.99
CA TYR A 398 -12.50 -16.94 -8.10
C TYR A 398 -11.40 -15.91 -7.85
N VAL A 399 -11.09 -15.58 -6.59
CA VAL A 399 -9.96 -14.70 -6.28
C VAL A 399 -8.66 -15.39 -6.67
N THR A 400 -8.46 -16.64 -6.25
CA THR A 400 -7.36 -17.49 -6.76
C THR A 400 -7.42 -17.62 -8.28
N GLY A 401 -8.62 -17.74 -8.85
CA GLY A 401 -8.86 -17.72 -10.29
C GLY A 401 -8.25 -16.50 -11.00
N LEU A 402 -8.36 -15.29 -10.46
CA LEU A 402 -7.75 -14.08 -11.04
C LEU A 402 -6.24 -14.18 -11.10
N PHE A 403 -5.60 -14.67 -10.04
CA PHE A 403 -4.17 -14.94 -10.05
C PHE A 403 -3.81 -16.02 -11.07
N GLN A 404 -4.63 -17.06 -11.22
CA GLN A 404 -4.43 -18.12 -12.21
C GLN A 404 -4.58 -17.63 -13.67
N ILE A 405 -5.38 -16.58 -13.93
CA ILE A 405 -5.44 -15.94 -15.26
C ILE A 405 -4.06 -15.41 -15.68
N PHE A 406 -3.24 -14.90 -14.75
CA PHE A 406 -1.85 -14.49 -15.07
C PHE A 406 -1.07 -15.62 -15.73
N TRP A 407 -1.10 -16.81 -15.12
CA TRP A 407 -0.32 -17.95 -15.56
C TRP A 407 -0.88 -18.56 -16.86
N HIS A 408 -2.20 -18.77 -16.91
CA HIS A 408 -2.87 -19.34 -18.07
C HIS A 408 -2.99 -18.37 -19.24
N GLY A 409 -2.97 -17.06 -19.01
CA GLY A 409 -2.96 -16.05 -20.07
C GLY A 409 -1.61 -15.98 -20.78
N LEU A 410 -0.51 -16.07 -20.02
CA LEU A 410 0.84 -16.09 -20.57
C LEU A 410 1.22 -17.45 -21.19
N ALA A 411 0.67 -18.55 -20.67
CA ALA A 411 0.84 -19.90 -21.19
C ALA A 411 -0.53 -20.57 -21.44
N PRO A 412 -1.27 -20.16 -22.49
CA PRO A 412 -2.62 -20.67 -22.73
C PRO A 412 -2.64 -22.14 -23.13
N ALA A 413 -3.69 -22.84 -22.72
CA ALA A 413 -3.93 -24.23 -23.10
C ALA A 413 -4.10 -24.34 -24.62
N ARG A 414 -3.34 -25.26 -25.22
CA ARG A 414 -3.48 -25.67 -26.62
C ARG A 414 -4.00 -27.08 -26.68
N LEU A 415 -4.96 -27.32 -27.56
CA LEU A 415 -5.46 -28.66 -27.80
C LEU A 415 -4.51 -29.37 -28.77
N ALA A 416 -3.82 -30.40 -28.29
CA ALA A 416 -3.15 -31.34 -29.17
C ALA A 416 -4.22 -32.28 -29.74
N THR A 417 -4.44 -32.21 -31.05
CA THR A 417 -5.30 -33.13 -31.79
C THR A 417 -4.69 -34.52 -31.80
N ASP A 418 -4.97 -35.30 -30.77
CA ASP A 418 -4.85 -36.76 -30.81
C ASP A 418 -6.25 -37.32 -30.57
N ARG A 419 -7.07 -37.41 -31.63
CA ARG A 419 -8.42 -37.99 -31.56
C ARG A 419 -8.32 -39.51 -31.49
N GLN A 420 -7.81 -40.04 -30.38
CA GLN A 420 -7.98 -41.46 -30.06
C GLN A 420 -9.33 -41.64 -29.39
N GLY A 421 -10.38 -41.75 -30.22
CA GLY A 421 -11.68 -42.19 -29.76
C GLY A 421 -11.60 -43.66 -29.35
N ARG A 422 -11.75 -43.96 -28.05
CA ARG A 422 -11.95 -45.34 -27.61
C ARG A 422 -13.46 -45.62 -27.58
N VAL A 423 -13.91 -46.54 -28.42
CA VAL A 423 -15.30 -47.02 -28.39
C VAL A 423 -15.43 -47.96 -27.20
N SER A 424 -16.24 -47.58 -26.22
CA SER A 424 -16.64 -48.45 -25.10
C SER A 424 -18.08 -48.93 -25.35
N HIS A 425 -18.52 -49.96 -24.62
CA HIS A 425 -19.91 -50.45 -24.71
C HIS A 425 -20.96 -49.40 -24.26
N GLU A 426 -20.51 -48.32 -23.60
CA GLU A 426 -21.36 -47.23 -23.09
C GLU A 426 -21.27 -45.94 -23.94
N GLY A 427 -20.42 -45.91 -24.98
CA GLY A 427 -20.27 -44.75 -25.87
C GLY A 427 -18.85 -44.49 -26.37
N VAL A 428 -18.68 -43.41 -27.15
CA VAL A 428 -17.39 -42.95 -27.67
C VAL A 428 -16.69 -42.07 -26.64
N ILE A 429 -15.56 -42.52 -26.12
CA ILE A 429 -14.71 -41.72 -25.21
C ILE A 429 -13.73 -40.92 -26.04
N PHE A 430 -13.85 -39.59 -26.00
CA PHE A 430 -12.86 -38.68 -26.56
C PHE A 430 -11.82 -38.34 -25.51
N VAL A 431 -10.56 -38.70 -25.77
CA VAL A 431 -9.43 -38.24 -24.96
C VAL A 431 -8.87 -36.96 -25.58
N TYR A 432 -8.91 -35.87 -24.83
CA TYR A 432 -8.31 -34.60 -25.24
C TYR A 432 -6.99 -34.40 -24.52
N LYS A 433 -5.92 -34.15 -25.27
CA LYS A 433 -4.60 -33.82 -24.71
C LYS A 433 -4.38 -32.31 -24.78
N TYR A 434 -4.12 -31.70 -23.64
CA TYR A 434 -3.81 -30.27 -23.55
C TYR A 434 -2.31 -30.08 -23.33
N SER A 435 -1.74 -29.05 -23.95
CA SER A 435 -0.35 -28.61 -23.75
C SER A 435 -0.28 -27.13 -23.43
N PHE A 436 0.80 -26.71 -22.75
CA PHE A 436 1.02 -25.34 -22.31
C PHE A 436 2.41 -24.90 -22.75
N ASP A 437 2.49 -23.77 -23.45
CA ASP A 437 3.75 -23.22 -23.94
C ASP A 437 4.36 -22.30 -22.86
N ILE A 438 5.28 -22.87 -22.08
CA ILE A 438 5.98 -22.16 -20.99
C ILE A 438 7.30 -21.53 -21.44
N SER A 439 7.57 -21.47 -22.75
CA SER A 439 8.83 -20.92 -23.28
C SER A 439 9.07 -19.45 -22.94
N HIS A 440 7.99 -18.69 -22.70
CA HIS A 440 8.04 -17.31 -22.22
C HIS A 440 8.69 -17.18 -20.82
N GLY A 441 8.72 -18.26 -20.04
CA GLY A 441 9.43 -18.31 -18.76
C GLY A 441 8.88 -17.38 -17.68
N PHE A 442 7.71 -16.77 -17.89
CA PHE A 442 7.10 -15.79 -16.96
C PHE A 442 8.08 -14.68 -16.54
N GLY A 443 8.90 -14.22 -17.50
CA GLY A 443 9.90 -13.18 -17.27
C GLY A 443 11.25 -13.68 -16.73
N GLN A 444 11.45 -14.99 -16.51
CA GLN A 444 12.67 -15.54 -15.91
C GLN A 444 13.98 -15.16 -16.62
N ALA A 445 13.91 -14.85 -17.92
CA ALA A 445 15.07 -14.34 -18.68
C ALA A 445 15.64 -13.04 -18.08
N ASP A 446 14.77 -12.18 -17.54
CA ASP A 446 15.15 -11.01 -16.75
C ASP A 446 14.76 -11.23 -15.29
N LYS A 447 15.67 -11.83 -14.51
CA LYS A 447 15.44 -12.11 -13.09
C LYS A 447 15.18 -10.87 -12.23
N LYS A 448 15.56 -9.68 -12.71
CA LYS A 448 15.31 -8.40 -12.02
C LYS A 448 14.05 -7.70 -12.55
N GLY A 449 13.49 -8.20 -13.64
CA GLY A 449 12.30 -7.66 -14.28
C GLY A 449 11.05 -7.81 -13.43
N PHE A 450 10.12 -6.89 -13.63
CA PHE A 450 8.83 -6.82 -12.97
C PHE A 450 8.06 -8.14 -13.08
N LEU A 451 7.99 -8.71 -14.28
CA LEU A 451 7.16 -9.88 -14.54
C LEU A 451 7.60 -11.11 -13.73
N PHE A 452 8.91 -11.35 -13.63
CA PHE A 452 9.45 -12.45 -12.84
C PHE A 452 9.30 -12.21 -11.35
N LYS A 453 9.47 -10.96 -10.90
CA LYS A 453 9.25 -10.58 -9.51
C LYS A 453 7.78 -10.76 -9.10
N LEU A 454 6.85 -10.35 -9.96
CA LEU A 454 5.41 -10.58 -9.78
C LEU A 454 5.13 -12.09 -9.70
N ALA A 455 5.63 -12.88 -10.65
CA ALA A 455 5.43 -14.33 -10.70
C ALA A 455 5.88 -15.04 -9.41
N ARG A 456 7.06 -14.69 -8.87
CA ARG A 456 7.58 -15.25 -7.61
C ARG A 456 6.73 -14.91 -6.39
N ARG A 457 6.10 -13.73 -6.39
CA ARG A 457 5.29 -13.23 -5.27
C ARG A 457 3.86 -13.76 -5.31
N ILE A 458 3.27 -13.92 -6.48
CA ILE A 458 1.90 -14.43 -6.58
C ILE A 458 1.79 -15.96 -6.64
N TYR A 459 2.92 -16.69 -6.73
CA TYR A 459 2.93 -18.14 -6.89
C TYR A 459 2.14 -18.86 -5.79
N ASN A 460 2.42 -18.57 -4.52
CA ASN A 460 1.73 -19.23 -3.40
C ASN A 460 0.23 -18.95 -3.46
N ARG A 461 -0.17 -17.68 -3.66
CA ARG A 461 -1.58 -17.30 -3.81
C ARG A 461 -2.28 -17.97 -5.00
N SER A 462 -1.52 -18.37 -6.04
CA SER A 462 -2.05 -19.00 -7.25
C SER A 462 -2.22 -20.52 -7.12
N PHE A 463 -1.41 -21.19 -6.29
CA PHE A 463 -1.24 -22.65 -6.35
C PHE A 463 -1.12 -23.37 -5.01
N VAL A 464 -0.76 -22.67 -3.93
CA VAL A 464 -0.60 -23.25 -2.60
C VAL A 464 -1.86 -22.93 -1.81
N ILE A 465 -2.62 -23.97 -1.46
CA ILE A 465 -3.87 -23.89 -0.71
C ILE A 465 -3.57 -24.17 0.76
#